data_AF-A0A2V9FKU3-F1
#
_entry.id   AF-A0A2V9FKU3-F1
#
_cell.length_a   1.000
_cell.length_b   1.000
_cell.length_c   1.000
_cell.angle_alpha   90.00
_cell.angle_beta   90.00
_cell.angle_gamma   90.00
#
_symmetry.space_group_name_H-M   'P 1'
#
loop_
_entity.id
_entity.type
_entity.pdbx_description
1 polymer ?
#
loop_
_entity_poly.entity_id
_entity_poly.type
_entity_poly.pdbx_seq_one_letter_code
_entity_poly.pdbx_strand_id
1 'polypeptide(L)'
;MLYSWHREYSVRWYLDGFSDAIVSNTVPPEQRVEAILSWMRSEPSRATAANPDTLRKRDPETTLTYHQLLNVCGTATNAFLNLARSSDLRVRRLLLLTPDRQTKHVVAEVLIDERWVIVDPTYRLIMKDARGHYLTRKDLQDPVLFSQATGAVQNYPHEYTYDQFAHVRLARLPLEGLHMRPLLDRVYPGWDEVVDWSLLLERESFFYLVLTVSATLFFLLLRALLAWYADSRLRIPRFHLRKHAVRAGAAFFSAPEIKQ
;
A
#
# COMPACT_ATOMS: atom_id res chain seq x y z
N MET A 1 13.91 1.36 -12.77
CA MET A 1 12.56 1.18 -13.36
C MET A 1 12.28 -0.29 -13.67
N LEU A 2 13.02 -0.97 -14.55
CA LEU A 2 12.78 -2.37 -14.93
C LEU A 2 12.74 -3.36 -13.75
N TYR A 3 13.69 -3.26 -12.82
CA TYR A 3 13.72 -4.12 -11.63
C TYR A 3 12.47 -3.97 -10.75
N SER A 4 12.06 -2.73 -10.44
CA SER A 4 10.87 -2.45 -9.62
C SER A 4 9.58 -2.90 -10.31
N TRP A 5 9.49 -2.75 -11.63
CA TRP A 5 8.40 -3.28 -12.45
C TRP A 5 8.31 -4.80 -12.35
N HIS A 6 9.42 -5.50 -12.61
CA HIS A 6 9.45 -6.94 -12.58
C HIS A 6 9.14 -7.47 -11.18
N ARG A 7 9.71 -6.86 -10.14
CA ARG A 7 9.43 -7.24 -8.75
C ARG A 7 7.96 -7.06 -8.38
N GLU A 8 7.34 -5.92 -8.72
CA GLU A 8 5.91 -5.70 -8.45
C GLU A 8 5.03 -6.69 -9.20
N TYR A 9 5.37 -6.98 -10.46
CA TYR A 9 4.65 -7.97 -11.27
C TYR A 9 4.71 -9.37 -10.63
N SER A 10 5.90 -9.83 -10.23
CA SER A 10 6.06 -11.14 -9.58
C SER A 10 5.33 -11.22 -8.24
N VAL A 11 5.34 -10.14 -7.44
CA VAL A 11 4.60 -10.09 -6.17
C VAL A 11 3.09 -10.15 -6.39
N ARG A 12 2.57 -9.47 -7.43
CA ARG A 12 1.14 -9.58 -7.78
C ARG A 12 0.77 -10.99 -8.19
N TRP A 13 1.54 -11.58 -9.10
CA TRP A 13 1.30 -12.95 -9.56
C TRP A 13 1.32 -13.97 -8.41
N TYR A 14 2.29 -13.83 -7.49
CA TYR A 14 2.34 -14.65 -6.28
C TYR A 14 1.08 -14.50 -5.43
N LEU A 15 0.64 -13.26 -5.18
CA LEU A 15 -0.53 -13.01 -4.35
C LEU A 15 -1.85 -13.41 -5.01
N ASP A 16 -1.97 -13.29 -6.33
CA ASP A 16 -3.14 -13.74 -7.08
C ASP A 16 -3.27 -15.27 -6.94
N GLY A 17 -2.19 -16.01 -7.17
CA GLY A 17 -2.18 -17.47 -6.97
C GLY A 17 -2.42 -17.89 -5.52
N PHE A 18 -1.84 -17.16 -4.55
CA PHE A 18 -2.05 -17.43 -3.13
C PHE A 18 -3.49 -17.15 -2.68
N SER A 19 -4.07 -16.06 -3.15
CA SER A 19 -5.45 -15.67 -2.89
C SER A 19 -6.44 -16.68 -3.47
N ASP A 20 -6.25 -17.08 -4.73
CA ASP A 20 -7.13 -18.04 -5.41
C ASP A 20 -7.12 -19.42 -4.72
N ALA A 21 -5.98 -19.80 -4.12
CA ALA A 21 -5.88 -21.00 -3.30
C ALA A 21 -6.65 -20.93 -1.97
N ILE A 22 -6.92 -19.72 -1.45
CA ILE A 22 -7.74 -19.52 -0.24
C ILE A 22 -9.21 -19.47 -0.60
N VAL A 23 -9.57 -18.63 -1.58
CA VAL A 23 -10.95 -18.42 -1.98
C VAL A 23 -11.01 -17.97 -3.44
N SER A 24 -11.94 -18.58 -4.19
CA SER A 24 -12.20 -18.18 -5.57
C SER A 24 -12.85 -16.79 -5.64
N ASN A 25 -12.44 -15.99 -6.63
CA ASN A 25 -13.02 -14.66 -6.89
C ASN A 25 -14.49 -14.70 -7.35
N THR A 26 -15.03 -15.90 -7.64
CA THR A 26 -16.45 -16.10 -8.01
C THR A 26 -17.42 -16.00 -6.83
N VAL A 27 -16.90 -16.04 -5.61
CA VAL A 27 -17.67 -16.10 -4.37
C VAL A 27 -18.03 -14.67 -3.91
N PRO A 28 -19.18 -14.46 -3.23
CA PRO A 28 -19.57 -13.14 -2.72
C PRO A 28 -18.49 -12.47 -1.85
N PRO A 29 -18.42 -11.11 -1.82
CA PRO A 29 -17.41 -10.37 -1.04
C PRO A 29 -17.31 -10.79 0.43
N GLU A 30 -18.45 -10.97 1.10
CA GLU A 30 -18.53 -11.41 2.50
C GLU A 30 -17.81 -12.74 2.73
N GLN A 31 -18.16 -13.76 1.94
CA GLN A 31 -17.57 -15.08 2.06
C GLN A 31 -16.06 -15.07 1.73
N ARG A 32 -15.62 -14.19 0.82
CA ARG A 32 -14.19 -13.96 0.57
C ARG A 32 -13.47 -13.40 1.80
N VAL A 33 -14.04 -12.40 2.45
CA VAL A 33 -13.49 -11.85 3.70
C VAL A 33 -13.43 -12.93 4.77
N GLU A 34 -14.52 -13.67 4.99
CA GLU A 34 -14.57 -14.74 5.99
C GLU A 34 -13.56 -15.85 5.70
N ALA A 35 -13.38 -16.25 4.45
CA ALA A 35 -12.39 -17.25 4.05
C ALA A 35 -10.96 -16.76 4.31
N ILE A 36 -10.64 -15.50 4.01
CA ILE A 36 -9.33 -14.92 4.31
C ILE A 36 -9.10 -14.88 5.82
N LEU A 37 -10.06 -14.41 6.61
CA LEU A 37 -9.93 -14.37 8.07
C LEU A 37 -9.82 -15.78 8.67
N SER A 38 -10.55 -16.74 8.11
CA SER A 38 -10.47 -18.15 8.49
C SER A 38 -9.10 -18.74 8.16
N TRP A 39 -8.52 -18.44 6.99
CA TRP A 39 -7.15 -18.83 6.64
C TRP A 39 -6.10 -18.17 7.56
N MET A 40 -6.29 -16.91 7.92
CA MET A 40 -5.39 -16.24 8.86
C MET A 40 -5.49 -16.85 10.27
N ARG A 41 -6.67 -17.38 10.65
CA ARG A 41 -6.94 -18.07 11.91
C ARG A 41 -6.42 -19.51 11.91
N SER A 42 -6.65 -20.26 10.84
CA SER A 42 -6.13 -21.61 10.70
C SER A 42 -4.61 -21.53 10.62
N GLU A 43 -3.94 -22.40 11.37
CA GLU A 43 -2.50 -22.49 11.44
C GLU A 43 -2.02 -23.58 10.46
N PRO A 44 -1.88 -23.31 9.15
CA PRO A 44 -0.90 -24.11 8.43
C PRO A 44 0.45 -23.90 9.13
N SER A 45 1.33 -24.90 9.10
CA SER A 45 2.65 -24.86 9.72
C SER A 45 3.46 -23.65 9.22
N ARG A 46 3.35 -22.53 9.93
CA ARG A 46 4.00 -21.26 9.61
C ARG A 46 5.41 -21.25 10.18
N ALA A 47 6.31 -20.59 9.47
CA ALA A 47 7.66 -20.39 9.98
C ALA A 47 7.61 -19.49 11.22
N THR A 48 8.45 -19.82 12.21
CA THR A 48 8.70 -18.97 13.37
C THR A 48 10.15 -18.54 13.32
N ALA A 49 10.39 -17.23 13.26
CA ALA A 49 11.75 -16.69 13.25
C ALA A 49 12.29 -16.62 14.68
N ALA A 50 13.59 -16.89 14.84
CA ALA A 50 14.28 -16.71 16.11
C ALA A 50 14.26 -15.23 16.57
N ASN A 51 14.32 -14.29 15.62
CA ASN A 51 14.15 -12.87 15.87
C ASN A 51 13.14 -12.27 14.88
N PRO A 52 11.94 -11.86 15.31
CA PRO A 52 10.92 -11.30 14.43
C PRO A 52 11.25 -9.88 13.92
N ASP A 53 12.19 -9.17 14.54
CA ASP A 53 12.53 -7.80 14.16
C ASP A 53 13.40 -7.71 12.90
N THR A 54 14.06 -8.79 12.52
CA THR A 54 14.83 -8.87 11.27
C THR A 54 13.95 -9.19 10.06
N LEU A 55 12.69 -9.57 10.28
CA LEU A 55 11.76 -9.89 9.20
C LEU A 55 11.35 -8.63 8.43
N ARG A 56 11.18 -8.78 7.11
CA ARG A 56 10.65 -7.73 6.24
C ARG A 56 9.15 -7.57 6.45
N LYS A 57 8.75 -6.76 7.42
CA LYS A 57 7.35 -6.54 7.86
C LYS A 57 6.41 -6.00 6.77
N ARG A 58 6.95 -5.49 5.65
CA ARG A 58 6.21 -4.92 4.52
C ARG A 58 6.23 -5.80 3.26
N ASP A 59 6.99 -6.88 3.30
CA ASP A 59 7.10 -7.83 2.20
C ASP A 59 5.93 -8.83 2.30
N PRO A 60 5.05 -8.93 1.28
CA PRO A 60 3.85 -9.76 1.38
C PRO A 60 4.17 -11.25 1.58
N GLU A 61 5.20 -11.77 0.92
CA GLU A 61 5.66 -13.16 1.09
C GLU A 61 6.05 -13.40 2.55
N THR A 62 6.94 -12.57 3.09
CA THR A 62 7.35 -12.67 4.51
C THR A 62 6.15 -12.57 5.46
N THR A 63 5.24 -11.63 5.22
CA THR A 63 4.10 -11.38 6.11
C THR A 63 3.09 -12.54 6.12
N LEU A 64 2.92 -13.22 4.99
CA LEU A 64 1.99 -14.36 4.87
C LEU A 64 2.57 -15.67 5.41
N THR A 65 3.90 -15.83 5.39
CA THR A 65 4.59 -17.05 5.82
C THR A 65 4.84 -17.13 7.33
N TYR A 66 5.11 -15.99 8.00
CA TYR A 66 5.53 -15.98 9.40
C TYR A 66 4.39 -15.69 10.38
N HIS A 67 4.14 -16.62 11.30
CA HIS A 67 3.06 -16.51 12.29
C HIS A 67 3.16 -15.25 13.15
N GLN A 68 4.37 -14.91 13.60
CA GLN A 68 4.63 -13.74 14.46
C GLN A 68 4.13 -12.42 13.83
N LEU A 69 4.15 -12.31 12.51
CA LEU A 69 3.70 -11.10 11.80
C LEU A 69 2.18 -11.04 11.68
N LEU A 70 1.45 -12.14 11.84
CA LEU A 70 -0.01 -12.14 11.81
C LEU A 70 -0.64 -11.85 13.18
N ASN A 71 0.17 -11.72 14.23
CA ASN A 71 -0.23 -11.37 15.59
C ASN A 71 -0.02 -9.89 15.93
N VAL A 72 0.65 -9.15 15.06
CA VAL A 72 0.85 -7.70 15.21
C VAL A 72 -0.14 -6.99 14.30
N CYS A 73 -0.92 -6.06 14.85
CA CYS A 73 -2.09 -5.48 14.17
C CYS A 73 -1.78 -4.83 12.81
N GLY A 74 -0.65 -4.12 12.71
CA GLY A 74 -0.24 -3.47 11.47
C GLY A 74 0.11 -4.45 10.35
N THR A 75 0.85 -5.51 10.66
CA THR A 75 1.28 -6.54 9.70
C THR A 75 0.17 -7.53 9.39
N ALA A 76 -0.64 -7.90 10.37
CA ALA A 76 -1.87 -8.69 10.16
C ALA A 76 -2.83 -7.97 9.20
N THR A 77 -3.06 -6.67 9.42
CA THR A 77 -3.88 -5.87 8.52
C THR A 77 -3.25 -5.73 7.14
N ASN A 78 -1.93 -5.58 7.04
CA ASN A 78 -1.26 -5.54 5.74
C ASN A 78 -1.42 -6.85 4.95
N ALA A 79 -1.25 -8.01 5.62
CA ALA A 79 -1.49 -9.31 5.01
C ALA A 79 -2.92 -9.44 4.49
N PHE A 80 -3.91 -9.10 5.32
CA PHE A 80 -5.31 -9.10 4.93
C PHE A 80 -5.57 -8.20 3.71
N LEU A 81 -5.08 -6.96 3.72
CA LEU A 81 -5.26 -6.03 2.59
C LEU A 81 -4.61 -6.55 1.30
N ASN A 82 -3.47 -7.22 1.37
CA ASN A 82 -2.83 -7.81 0.19
C ASN A 82 -3.65 -8.97 -0.37
N LEU A 83 -4.15 -9.87 0.48
CA LEU A 83 -5.00 -10.98 0.04
C LEU A 83 -6.32 -10.44 -0.52
N ALA A 84 -7.03 -9.60 0.23
CA ALA A 84 -8.32 -9.06 -0.16
C ALA A 84 -8.27 -8.31 -1.50
N ARG A 85 -7.22 -7.50 -1.74
CA ARG A 85 -7.04 -6.83 -3.04
C ARG A 85 -6.81 -7.82 -4.19
N SER A 86 -6.07 -8.89 -3.93
CA SER A 86 -5.79 -9.92 -4.94
C SER A 86 -7.04 -10.78 -5.20
N SER A 87 -7.96 -10.83 -4.23
CA SER A 87 -9.31 -11.38 -4.40
C SER A 87 -10.32 -10.38 -4.99
N ASP A 88 -9.89 -9.30 -5.65
CA ASP A 88 -10.75 -8.25 -6.24
C ASP A 88 -11.67 -7.50 -5.25
N LEU A 89 -11.32 -7.46 -3.95
CA LEU A 89 -12.04 -6.65 -2.96
C LEU A 89 -11.52 -5.22 -2.93
N ARG A 90 -12.44 -4.25 -2.85
CA ARG A 90 -12.11 -2.86 -2.57
C ARG A 90 -11.87 -2.71 -1.07
N VAL A 91 -10.61 -2.52 -0.70
CA VAL A 91 -10.19 -2.43 0.69
C VAL A 91 -9.31 -1.21 0.92
N ARG A 92 -9.33 -0.69 2.15
CA ARG A 92 -8.42 0.35 2.60
C ARG A 92 -8.10 0.16 4.08
N ARG A 93 -6.97 0.72 4.52
CA ARG A 93 -6.58 0.67 5.93
C ARG A 93 -7.23 1.79 6.73
N LEU A 94 -7.61 1.48 7.96
CA LEU A 94 -7.98 2.47 8.97
C LEU A 94 -7.05 2.35 10.20
N LEU A 95 -6.42 3.45 10.58
CA LEU A 95 -5.62 3.57 11.80
C LEU A 95 -6.51 4.13 12.89
N LEU A 96 -6.60 3.44 14.03
CA LEU A 96 -7.22 3.98 15.24
C LEU A 96 -6.15 4.72 16.02
N LEU A 97 -6.50 5.91 16.51
CA LEU A 97 -5.55 6.83 17.15
C LEU A 97 -5.86 7.02 18.64
N THR A 98 -4.81 7.22 19.44
CA THR A 98 -4.91 7.80 20.78
C THR A 98 -5.22 9.29 20.68
N PRO A 99 -5.68 9.94 21.78
CA PRO A 99 -5.82 11.39 21.83
C PRO A 99 -4.56 12.17 21.41
N ASP A 100 -3.38 11.60 21.70
CA ASP A 100 -2.07 12.13 21.30
C ASP A 100 -1.69 11.84 19.84
N ARG A 101 -2.64 11.36 19.03
CA ARG A 101 -2.49 10.99 17.61
C ARG A 101 -1.49 9.87 17.34
N GLN A 102 -1.18 9.04 18.34
CA GLN A 102 -0.39 7.82 18.13
C GLN A 102 -1.31 6.69 17.67
N THR A 103 -0.81 5.83 16.77
CA THR A 103 -1.59 4.66 16.33
C THR A 103 -1.67 3.63 17.46
N LYS A 104 -2.87 3.40 17.99
CA LYS A 104 -3.15 2.36 18.99
C LYS A 104 -3.52 1.02 18.36
N HIS A 105 -4.23 1.05 17.22
CA HIS A 105 -4.63 -0.16 16.51
C HIS A 105 -4.78 0.09 15.01
N VAL A 106 -4.78 -0.99 14.24
CA VAL A 106 -4.92 -0.96 12.79
C VAL A 106 -5.96 -1.98 12.37
N VAL A 107 -6.97 -1.51 11.63
CA VAL A 107 -8.06 -2.32 11.08
C VAL A 107 -8.21 -2.08 9.58
N ALA A 108 -9.04 -2.88 8.92
CA ALA A 108 -9.36 -2.73 7.50
C ALA A 108 -10.80 -2.27 7.31
N GLU A 109 -11.02 -1.47 6.28
CA GLU A 109 -12.35 -1.18 5.74
C GLU A 109 -12.49 -1.94 4.42
N VAL A 110 -13.57 -2.70 4.28
CA VAL A 110 -13.90 -3.45 3.06
C VAL A 110 -15.21 -2.92 2.52
N LEU A 111 -15.27 -2.61 1.22
CA LEU A 111 -16.52 -2.21 0.59
C LEU A 111 -17.39 -3.44 0.33
N ILE A 112 -18.51 -3.54 1.03
CA ILE A 112 -19.53 -4.58 0.87
C ILE A 112 -20.87 -3.86 0.75
N ASP A 113 -21.64 -4.15 -0.30
CA ASP A 113 -22.95 -3.53 -0.55
C ASP A 113 -22.94 -1.99 -0.45
N GLU A 114 -21.96 -1.36 -1.11
CA GLU A 114 -21.73 0.11 -1.10
C GLU A 114 -21.43 0.72 0.28
N ARG A 115 -21.14 -0.11 1.30
CA ARG A 115 -20.78 0.33 2.65
C ARG A 115 -19.37 -0.09 3.01
N TRP A 116 -18.63 0.81 3.65
CA TRP A 116 -17.30 0.51 4.20
C TRP A 116 -17.46 -0.21 5.53
N VAL A 117 -17.42 -1.53 5.48
CA VAL A 117 -17.54 -2.44 6.62
C VAL A 117 -16.20 -2.57 7.33
N ILE A 118 -16.21 -2.53 8.66
CA ILE A 118 -15.00 -2.72 9.45
C ILE A 118 -14.67 -4.20 9.60
N VAL A 119 -13.44 -4.54 9.27
CA VAL A 119 -12.84 -5.85 9.49
C VAL A 119 -11.62 -5.66 10.38
N ASP A 120 -11.50 -6.47 11.43
CA ASP A 120 -10.32 -6.54 12.28
C ASP A 120 -9.55 -7.83 12.00
N PRO A 121 -8.50 -7.78 11.17
CA PRO A 121 -7.71 -8.95 10.86
C PRO A 121 -6.98 -9.50 12.07
N THR A 122 -6.65 -8.69 13.08
CA THR A 122 -5.92 -9.14 14.27
C THR A 122 -6.76 -10.11 15.08
N TYR A 123 -8.04 -9.76 15.28
CA TYR A 123 -9.00 -10.59 16.01
C TYR A 123 -9.81 -11.52 15.11
N ARG A 124 -9.49 -11.55 13.81
CA ARG A 124 -10.14 -12.41 12.81
C ARG A 124 -11.66 -12.20 12.79
N LEU A 125 -12.08 -10.94 12.82
CA LEU A 125 -13.46 -10.53 13.05
C LEU A 125 -13.94 -9.59 11.96
N ILE A 126 -15.20 -9.76 11.54
CA ILE A 126 -15.95 -8.73 10.83
C ILE A 126 -16.89 -8.07 11.83
N MET A 127 -16.87 -6.74 11.92
CA MET A 127 -17.69 -6.01 12.88
C MET A 127 -19.16 -6.10 12.47
N LYS A 128 -19.95 -6.76 13.32
CA LYS A 128 -21.39 -6.95 13.16
C LYS A 128 -22.10 -6.49 14.44
N ASP A 129 -23.32 -5.96 14.31
CA ASP A 129 -24.19 -5.71 15.46
C ASP A 129 -24.75 -7.03 16.02
N ALA A 130 -25.50 -6.95 17.13
CA ALA A 130 -26.15 -8.12 17.73
C ALA A 130 -27.18 -8.82 16.82
N ARG A 131 -27.62 -8.17 15.73
CA ARG A 131 -28.56 -8.71 14.73
C ARG A 131 -27.83 -9.28 13.51
N GLY A 132 -26.50 -9.19 13.46
CA GLY A 132 -25.67 -9.65 12.35
C GLY A 132 -25.45 -8.62 11.24
N HIS A 133 -25.91 -7.36 11.39
CA HIS A 133 -25.67 -6.33 10.40
C HIS A 133 -24.24 -5.81 10.44
N TYR A 134 -23.68 -5.57 9.26
CA TYR A 134 -22.36 -4.98 9.10
C TYR A 134 -22.26 -3.56 9.64
N LEU A 135 -21.22 -3.33 10.44
CA LEU A 135 -20.94 -2.05 11.05
C LEU A 135 -19.87 -1.29 10.28
N THR A 136 -20.14 -0.01 10.06
CA THR A 136 -19.20 0.93 9.49
C THR A 136 -18.42 1.65 10.58
N ARG A 137 -17.37 2.37 10.20
CA ARG A 137 -16.64 3.28 11.09
C ARG A 137 -17.56 4.20 11.89
N LYS A 138 -18.58 4.77 11.23
CA LYS A 138 -19.52 5.72 11.86
C LYS A 138 -20.39 5.02 12.90
N ASP A 139 -20.82 3.79 12.63
CA ASP A 139 -21.64 3.01 13.55
C ASP A 139 -20.84 2.66 14.82
N LEU A 140 -19.55 2.34 14.68
CA LEU A 140 -18.66 2.01 15.79
C LEU A 140 -18.18 3.23 16.62
N GLN A 141 -18.58 4.44 16.26
CA GLN A 141 -18.41 5.62 17.13
C GLN A 141 -19.46 5.64 18.24
N ASP A 142 -20.57 4.92 18.09
CA ASP A 142 -21.50 4.69 19.19
C ASP A 142 -20.90 3.65 20.15
N PRO A 143 -20.60 4.02 21.41
CA PRO A 143 -20.00 3.10 22.38
C PRO A 143 -20.89 1.88 22.67
N VAL A 144 -22.21 2.00 22.49
CA VAL A 144 -23.15 0.89 22.69
C VAL A 144 -22.98 -0.14 21.58
N LEU A 145 -22.96 0.29 20.32
CA LEU A 145 -22.75 -0.60 19.17
C LEU A 145 -21.34 -1.21 19.19
N PHE A 146 -20.33 -0.43 19.56
CA PHE A 146 -18.96 -0.93 19.73
C PHE A 146 -18.90 -2.03 20.78
N SER A 147 -19.44 -1.80 21.98
CA SER A 147 -19.44 -2.82 23.05
C SER A 147 -20.23 -4.07 22.67
N GLN A 148 -21.30 -3.94 21.89
CA GLN A 148 -22.06 -5.09 21.38
C GLN A 148 -21.22 -5.91 20.38
N ALA A 149 -20.55 -5.22 19.44
CA ALA A 149 -19.75 -5.86 18.41
C ALA A 149 -18.51 -6.58 18.98
N THR A 150 -17.88 -6.00 20.01
CA THR A 150 -16.66 -6.56 20.62
C THR A 150 -16.93 -7.48 21.80
N GLY A 151 -18.15 -7.50 22.35
CA GLY A 151 -18.47 -8.22 23.59
C GLY A 151 -18.29 -9.75 23.51
N ALA A 152 -18.42 -10.33 22.31
CA ALA A 152 -18.18 -11.75 22.09
C ALA A 152 -16.70 -12.10 21.89
N VAL A 153 -15.82 -11.12 21.72
CA VAL A 153 -14.41 -11.33 21.43
C VAL A 153 -13.63 -11.33 22.74
N GLN A 154 -12.92 -12.42 22.99
CA GLN A 154 -12.10 -12.56 24.18
C GLN A 154 -10.97 -11.52 24.19
N ASN A 155 -10.86 -10.76 25.27
CA ASN A 155 -9.78 -9.79 25.51
C ASN A 155 -9.65 -8.69 24.43
N TYR A 156 -10.75 -8.23 23.83
CA TYR A 156 -10.71 -7.06 22.95
C TYR A 156 -10.44 -5.78 23.77
N PRO A 157 -9.34 -5.03 23.52
CA PRO A 157 -8.99 -3.87 24.31
C PRO A 157 -10.02 -2.74 24.17
N HIS A 158 -10.54 -2.25 25.30
CA HIS A 158 -11.49 -1.13 25.33
C HIS A 158 -10.90 0.17 24.77
N GLU A 159 -9.57 0.30 24.76
CA GLU A 159 -8.88 1.45 24.20
C GLU A 159 -9.01 1.54 22.67
N TYR A 160 -9.37 0.47 21.96
CA TYR A 160 -9.49 0.44 20.49
C TYR A 160 -10.80 1.08 19.98
N THR A 161 -11.15 2.24 20.54
CA THR A 161 -12.30 3.05 20.14
C THR A 161 -12.09 3.76 18.79
N TYR A 162 -13.20 4.13 18.14
CA TYR A 162 -13.26 4.79 16.83
C TYR A 162 -13.39 6.32 16.91
N ASP A 163 -13.09 6.90 18.08
CA ASP A 163 -13.20 8.36 18.32
C ASP A 163 -12.28 9.17 17.41
N GLN A 164 -11.05 8.68 17.23
CA GLN A 164 -10.03 9.30 16.40
C GLN A 164 -9.42 8.27 15.46
N PHE A 165 -9.35 8.62 14.19
CA PHE A 165 -8.83 7.72 13.16
C PHE A 165 -8.07 8.49 12.07
N ALA A 166 -7.32 7.74 11.26
CA ALA A 166 -6.71 8.23 10.03
C ALA A 166 -6.51 7.08 9.04
N HIS A 167 -6.57 7.35 7.74
CA HIS A 167 -6.21 6.35 6.72
C HIS A 167 -4.70 6.32 6.45
N VAL A 168 -4.01 7.43 6.73
CA VAL A 168 -2.59 7.63 6.39
C VAL A 168 -1.79 8.06 7.61
N ARG A 169 -0.68 7.37 7.86
CA ARG A 169 0.36 7.81 8.81
C ARG A 169 1.42 8.63 8.08
N LEU A 170 1.18 9.93 7.89
CA LEU A 170 2.16 10.84 7.27
C LEU A 170 3.48 10.92 8.06
N ALA A 171 3.44 10.64 9.36
CA ALA A 171 4.62 10.55 10.22
C ALA A 171 5.69 9.55 9.76
N ARG A 172 5.33 8.56 8.93
CA ARG A 172 6.30 7.59 8.38
C ARG A 172 6.90 7.99 7.04
N LEU A 173 6.39 9.05 6.42
CA LEU A 173 7.04 9.62 5.25
C LEU A 173 8.18 10.51 5.75
N PRO A 174 9.36 10.54 5.09
CA PRO A 174 10.51 11.36 5.48
C PRO A 174 10.27 12.88 5.30
N LEU A 175 9.01 13.32 5.36
CA LEU A 175 8.50 14.65 5.14
C LEU A 175 7.87 15.22 6.43
N GLU A 176 8.10 14.59 7.59
CA GLU A 176 7.55 14.99 8.91
C GLU A 176 7.75 16.48 9.24
N GLY A 177 8.81 17.11 8.72
CA GLY A 177 9.07 18.54 8.92
C GLY A 177 8.23 19.51 8.08
N LEU A 178 7.54 19.03 7.03
CA LEU A 178 6.92 19.91 6.02
C LEU A 178 5.47 20.29 6.30
N HIS A 179 4.88 19.88 7.44
CA HIS A 179 3.49 20.17 7.79
C HIS A 179 2.50 19.90 6.64
N MET A 180 2.74 18.85 5.85
CA MET A 180 1.98 18.61 4.61
C MET A 180 0.52 18.26 4.87
N ARG A 181 0.20 17.67 6.03
CA ARG A 181 -1.16 17.28 6.39
C ARG A 181 -2.13 18.47 6.41
N PRO A 182 -1.92 19.54 7.20
CA PRO A 182 -2.83 20.69 7.19
C PRO A 182 -2.90 21.41 5.83
N LEU A 183 -1.86 21.32 5.01
CA LEU A 183 -1.88 21.89 3.65
C LEU A 183 -2.75 21.04 2.71
N LEU A 184 -2.61 19.72 2.74
CA LEU A 184 -3.45 18.79 1.98
C LEU A 184 -4.92 18.86 2.44
N ASP A 185 -5.16 18.90 3.75
CA ASP A 185 -6.50 19.04 4.32
C ASP A 185 -7.15 20.37 3.90
N ARG A 186 -6.37 21.44 3.69
CA ARG A 186 -6.85 22.73 3.20
C ARG A 186 -7.14 22.73 1.69
N VAL A 187 -6.29 22.08 0.89
CA VAL A 187 -6.42 22.07 -0.58
C VAL A 187 -7.50 21.07 -1.03
N TYR A 188 -7.57 19.91 -0.38
CA TYR A 188 -8.52 18.86 -0.74
C TYR A 188 -8.95 18.08 0.52
N PRO A 189 -9.98 18.56 1.25
CA PRO A 189 -10.51 17.87 2.42
C PRO A 189 -10.96 16.44 2.06
N GLY A 190 -10.54 15.44 2.85
CA GLY A 190 -10.86 14.03 2.60
C GLY A 190 -9.97 13.33 1.56
N TRP A 191 -8.84 13.94 1.18
CA TRP A 191 -7.84 13.33 0.29
C TRP A 191 -7.34 11.95 0.76
N ASP A 192 -7.37 11.71 2.07
CA ASP A 192 -6.95 10.46 2.70
C ASP A 192 -7.96 9.32 2.51
N GLU A 193 -9.24 9.64 2.28
CA GLU A 193 -10.30 8.66 2.02
C GLU A 193 -10.44 8.30 0.53
N VAL A 194 -10.02 9.20 -0.38
CA VAL A 194 -10.24 9.07 -1.84
C VAL A 194 -9.25 8.11 -2.49
N VAL A 195 -8.03 8.04 -1.98
CA VAL A 195 -6.95 7.23 -2.55
C VAL A 195 -6.64 6.06 -1.62
N ASP A 196 -6.48 4.85 -2.17
CA ASP A 196 -5.96 3.72 -1.40
C ASP A 196 -4.45 3.89 -1.15
N TRP A 197 -4.13 4.72 -0.17
CA TRP A 197 -2.76 4.97 0.29
C TRP A 197 -2.09 3.72 0.86
N SER A 198 -2.86 2.72 1.27
CA SER A 198 -2.30 1.54 1.91
C SER A 198 -1.49 0.69 0.92
N LEU A 199 -1.86 0.66 -0.37
CA LEU A 199 -1.03 0.00 -1.38
C LEU A 199 0.31 0.71 -1.56
N LEU A 200 0.29 2.04 -1.64
CA LEU A 200 1.49 2.88 -1.83
C LEU A 200 2.42 2.85 -0.61
N LEU A 201 1.87 2.86 0.60
CA LEU A 201 2.66 2.99 1.83
C LEU A 201 3.09 1.67 2.43
N GLU A 202 2.49 0.55 2.04
CA GLU A 202 2.80 -0.75 2.66
C GLU A 202 3.52 -1.68 1.73
N ARG A 203 3.19 -1.67 0.43
CA ARG A 203 3.89 -2.50 -0.53
C ARG A 203 5.16 -1.80 -1.01
N GLU A 204 6.31 -2.24 -0.51
CA GLU A 204 7.61 -1.63 -0.85
C GLU A 204 7.88 -1.61 -2.36
N SER A 205 7.59 -2.71 -3.06
CA SER A 205 7.78 -2.81 -4.52
C SER A 205 6.99 -1.74 -5.28
N PHE A 206 5.72 -1.54 -4.90
CA PHE A 206 4.85 -0.53 -5.50
C PHE A 206 5.28 0.89 -5.14
N PHE A 207 5.74 1.14 -3.92
CA PHE A 207 6.31 2.44 -3.53
C PHE A 207 7.49 2.83 -4.43
N TYR A 208 8.48 1.94 -4.57
CA TYR A 208 9.65 2.21 -5.42
C TYR A 208 9.28 2.33 -6.90
N LEU A 209 8.28 1.58 -7.36
CA LEU A 209 7.73 1.71 -8.71
C LEU A 209 7.21 3.14 -8.94
N VAL A 210 6.30 3.61 -8.10
CA VAL A 210 5.70 4.96 -8.22
C VAL A 210 6.76 6.05 -8.09
N LEU A 211 7.71 5.91 -7.15
CA LEU A 211 8.80 6.85 -6.96
C LEU A 211 9.69 6.95 -8.20
N THR A 212 10.09 5.81 -8.78
CA THR A 212 10.96 5.81 -9.97
C THR A 212 10.25 6.37 -11.20
N VAL A 213 8.96 6.08 -11.39
CA VAL A 213 8.14 6.66 -12.48
C VAL A 213 8.03 8.17 -12.31
N SER A 214 7.68 8.63 -11.10
CA SER A 214 7.53 10.05 -10.78
C SER A 214 8.83 10.83 -10.98
N ALA A 215 9.95 10.29 -10.48
CA ALA A 215 11.27 10.87 -10.67
C ALA A 215 11.65 10.95 -12.17
N THR A 216 11.37 9.89 -12.94
CA THR A 216 11.65 9.88 -14.39
C THR A 216 10.86 10.97 -15.11
N LEU A 217 9.57 11.11 -14.82
CA LEU A 217 8.72 12.17 -15.40
C LEU A 217 9.24 13.56 -14.99
N PHE A 218 9.57 13.74 -13.72
CA PHE A 218 10.14 15.00 -13.23
C PHE A 218 11.43 15.38 -13.95
N PHE A 219 12.37 14.45 -14.10
CA PHE A 219 13.63 14.71 -14.82
C PHE A 219 13.41 14.95 -16.32
N LEU A 220 12.42 14.30 -16.94
CA LEU A 220 12.06 14.56 -18.33
C LEU A 220 11.47 15.97 -18.51
N LEU A 221 10.58 16.39 -17.61
CA LEU A 221 10.03 17.74 -17.60
C LEU A 221 11.11 18.79 -17.31
N LEU A 222 11.96 18.56 -16.31
CA LEU A 222 13.08 19.43 -16.00
C LEU A 222 14.03 19.54 -17.20
N ARG A 223 14.34 18.43 -17.87
CA ARG A 223 15.13 18.42 -19.10
C ARG A 223 14.46 19.25 -20.21
N ALA A 224 13.15 19.10 -20.40
CA ALA A 224 12.40 19.87 -21.40
C ALA A 224 12.40 21.36 -21.07
N LEU A 225 12.21 21.73 -19.79
CA LEU A 225 12.26 23.11 -19.32
C LEU A 225 13.65 23.72 -19.47
N LEU A 226 14.71 23.01 -19.11
CA LEU A 226 16.08 23.46 -19.31
C LEU A 226 16.42 23.60 -20.78
N ALA A 227 15.96 22.67 -21.63
CA ALA A 227 16.15 22.75 -23.08
C ALA A 227 15.37 23.93 -23.69
N TRP A 228 14.18 24.23 -23.18
CA TRP A 228 13.41 25.40 -23.58
C TRP A 228 14.10 26.69 -23.12
N TYR A 229 14.58 26.74 -21.88
CA TYR A 229 15.28 27.91 -21.32
C TYR A 229 16.60 28.21 -22.05
N ALA A 230 17.37 27.16 -22.38
CA ALA A 230 18.61 27.29 -23.14
C ALA A 230 18.36 27.85 -24.55
N ASP A 231 17.33 27.38 -25.24
CA ASP A 231 16.97 27.84 -26.58
C ASP A 231 16.40 29.26 -26.59
N SER A 232 15.44 29.53 -25.69
CA SER A 232 14.68 30.79 -25.68
C SER A 232 15.46 31.95 -25.09
N ARG A 233 16.26 31.71 -24.05
CA ARG A 233 16.91 32.79 -23.29
C ARG A 233 18.42 32.86 -23.49
N LEU A 234 19.10 31.70 -23.59
CA LEU A 234 20.57 31.64 -23.65
C LEU A 234 21.13 31.49 -25.07
N ARG A 235 20.29 31.14 -26.06
CA ARG A 235 20.68 30.87 -27.46
C ARG A 235 21.86 29.90 -27.60
N ILE A 236 22.03 29.00 -26.63
CA ILE A 236 23.11 28.01 -26.65
C ILE A 236 22.72 26.93 -27.67
N PRO A 237 23.54 26.66 -28.71
CA PRO A 237 23.22 25.61 -29.68
C PRO A 237 23.18 24.25 -28.98
N ARG A 238 22.09 23.50 -29.21
CA ARG A 238 21.90 22.18 -28.60
C ARG A 238 22.97 21.21 -29.10
N PHE A 239 23.76 20.68 -28.17
CA PHE A 239 24.75 19.64 -28.48
C PHE A 239 24.06 18.29 -28.68
N HIS A 240 23.90 17.87 -29.93
CA HIS A 240 23.29 16.59 -30.28
C HIS A 240 24.33 15.46 -30.24
N LEU A 241 24.61 14.92 -29.05
CA LEU A 241 25.53 13.81 -28.81
C LEU A 241 25.39 12.67 -29.84
N ARG A 242 24.16 12.27 -30.19
CA ARG A 242 23.90 11.23 -31.20
C ARG A 242 24.45 11.59 -32.58
N LYS A 243 24.31 12.84 -33.02
CA LYS A 243 24.86 13.30 -34.30
C LYS A 243 26.39 13.27 -34.28
N HIS A 244 27.01 13.67 -33.16
CA HIS A 244 28.47 13.63 -33.03
C HIS A 244 29.03 12.22 -32.90
N ALA A 245 28.34 11.32 -32.19
CA ALA A 245 28.72 9.91 -32.09
C ALA A 245 28.60 9.18 -33.44
N VAL A 246 27.53 9.42 -34.20
CA VAL A 246 27.38 8.88 -35.57
C VAL A 246 28.47 9.43 -36.50
N ARG A 247 28.82 10.71 -36.36
CA ARG A 247 29.89 11.32 -37.17
C ARG A 247 31.27 10.79 -36.82
N ALA A 248 31.55 10.56 -35.53
CA ALA A 248 32.78 9.94 -35.06
C ALA A 248 32.88 8.47 -35.50
N GLY A 249 31.79 7.72 -35.41
CA GLY A 249 31.70 6.35 -35.93
C GLY A 249 31.92 6.31 -37.44
N ALA A 250 31.25 7.18 -38.20
CA ALA A 250 31.45 7.28 -39.64
C ALA A 250 32.91 7.59 -39.99
N ALA A 251 33.56 8.54 -39.31
CA ALA A 251 34.97 8.87 -39.53
C ALA A 251 35.93 7.72 -39.19
N PHE A 252 35.60 6.88 -38.20
CA PHE A 252 36.37 5.68 -37.87
C PHE A 252 36.26 4.59 -38.94
N PHE A 253 35.08 4.42 -39.55
CA PHE A 253 34.84 3.40 -40.59
C PHE A 253 35.11 3.87 -42.02
N SER A 254 35.26 5.18 -42.24
CA SER A 254 35.57 5.76 -43.55
C SER A 254 37.05 6.17 -43.69
N ALA A 255 37.95 5.61 -42.88
CA ALA A 255 39.39 5.84 -43.06
C ALA A 255 39.79 5.39 -44.49
N PRO A 256 40.44 6.25 -45.29
CA PRO A 256 40.72 5.92 -46.69
C PRO A 256 41.78 4.82 -46.76
N GLU A 257 41.54 3.81 -47.60
CA GLU A 257 42.55 2.84 -48.02
C GLU A 257 43.79 3.61 -48.51
N ILE A 258 44.90 3.47 -47.78
CA ILE A 258 46.20 3.92 -48.26
C ILE A 258 46.60 2.93 -49.37
N LYS A 259 46.36 3.31 -50.63
CA LYS A 259 46.91 2.58 -51.78
C LYS A 259 48.43 2.70 -51.73
N GLN A 260 49.10 1.54 -51.68
CA GLN A 260 50.55 1.39 -51.84
C GLN A 260 50.99 1.80 -53.25
#